data_AF-A0AAW4PP86-F1
#
_entry.id   AF-A0AAW4PP86-F1
#
_cell.length_a   1.000
_cell.length_b   1.000
_cell.length_c   1.000
_cell.angle_alpha   90.00
_cell.angle_beta   90.00
_cell.angle_gamma   90.00
#
_symmetry.space_group_name_H-M   'P 1'
#
loop_
_entity.id
_entity.type
_entity.pdbx_description
1 polymer ?
#
loop_
_entity_poly.entity_id
_entity_poly.type
_entity_poly.pdbx_seq_one_letter_code
_entity_poly.pdbx_strand_id
1 'polypeptide(L)'
;MGNKNKTISFRVSEDKFETLREIAEERDISLSAVFRDYVDTLVAHDGQVKVAPEHELEDAAEESSTESFPPKVEVPKSFVREHERLELEAEHLREQLEEHKRYVTKLRQQLDEMDQDEVIHLEDLDEGEEEDASYRIGSFDDV
;
A
#
# COMPACT_ATOMS: atom_id res chain seq x y z
N MET A 1 -2.92 -11.57 -46.15
CA MET A 1 -2.88 -10.22 -45.52
C MET A 1 -1.51 -9.62 -45.82
N GLY A 2 -1.45 -8.42 -46.41
CA GLY A 2 -0.20 -7.88 -46.96
C GLY A 2 0.84 -7.60 -45.87
N ASN A 3 2.01 -8.22 -46.00
CA ASN A 3 3.16 -7.99 -45.11
C ASN A 3 3.68 -6.56 -45.32
N LYS A 4 3.16 -5.62 -44.54
CA LYS A 4 3.72 -4.28 -44.41
C LYS A 4 5.01 -4.41 -43.61
N ASN A 5 6.11 -4.69 -44.28
CA ASN A 5 7.44 -4.73 -43.65
C ASN A 5 7.77 -3.33 -43.13
N LYS A 6 7.53 -3.08 -41.83
CA LYS A 6 7.94 -1.85 -41.17
C LYS A 6 9.43 -1.97 -40.87
N THR A 7 10.24 -1.11 -41.48
CA THR A 7 11.65 -0.99 -41.11
C THR A 7 11.76 -0.24 -39.80
N ILE A 8 12.35 -0.88 -38.79
CA ILE A 8 12.62 -0.29 -37.49
C ILE A 8 14.14 -0.17 -37.37
N SER A 9 14.63 1.04 -37.12
CA SER A 9 16.05 1.29 -36.85
C SER A 9 16.28 1.34 -35.34
N PHE A 10 17.29 0.63 -34.86
CA PHE A 10 17.70 0.60 -33.47
C PHE A 10 19.16 1.04 -33.35
N ARG A 11 19.52 1.66 -32.22
CA ARG A 11 20.91 1.98 -31.90
C ARG A 11 21.45 0.92 -30.95
N VAL A 12 22.62 0.38 -31.28
CA VAL A 12 23.34 -0.59 -30.43
C VAL A 12 24.76 -0.07 -30.21
N SER A 13 25.36 -0.43 -29.08
CA SER A 13 26.80 -0.30 -28.87
C SER A 13 27.57 -1.18 -29.86
N GLU A 14 28.72 -0.69 -30.31
CA GLU A 14 29.61 -1.37 -31.27
C GLU A 14 29.98 -2.80 -30.82
N ASP A 15 30.35 -2.98 -29.55
CA ASP A 15 30.69 -4.30 -28.98
C ASP A 15 29.57 -5.35 -29.09
N LYS A 16 28.31 -4.90 -28.93
CA LYS A 16 27.15 -5.81 -29.05
C LYS A 16 26.80 -6.06 -30.51
N PHE A 17 27.14 -5.14 -31.41
CA PHE A 17 26.94 -5.33 -32.83
C PHE A 17 27.92 -6.37 -33.39
N GLU A 18 29.20 -6.30 -33.00
CA GLU A 18 30.21 -7.27 -33.42
C GLU A 18 29.91 -8.69 -32.91
N THR A 19 29.50 -8.84 -31.65
CA THR A 19 29.11 -10.15 -31.10
C THR A 19 27.87 -10.73 -31.80
N LEU A 20 26.86 -9.92 -32.10
CA LEU A 20 25.69 -10.38 -32.86
C LEU A 20 26.04 -10.75 -34.31
N ARG A 21 27.03 -10.07 -34.90
CA ARG A 21 27.54 -10.40 -36.22
C ARG A 21 28.28 -11.72 -36.22
N GLU A 22 29.14 -11.96 -35.24
CA GLU A 22 29.86 -13.22 -35.07
C GLU A 22 28.89 -14.41 -34.94
N ILE A 23 27.85 -14.26 -34.11
CA ILE A 23 26.79 -15.28 -33.94
C ILE A 23 26.01 -15.51 -35.25
N ALA A 24 25.77 -14.45 -36.02
CA ALA A 24 25.07 -14.54 -37.30
C ALA A 24 25.91 -15.27 -38.36
N GLU A 25 27.22 -15.00 -38.40
CA GLU A 25 28.18 -15.66 -39.28
C GLU A 25 28.37 -17.14 -38.90
N GLU A 26 28.43 -17.48 -37.61
CA GLU A 26 28.52 -18.88 -37.14
C GLU A 26 27.30 -19.71 -37.56
N ARG A 27 26.11 -19.09 -37.61
CA ARG A 27 24.84 -19.75 -37.93
C ARG A 27 24.42 -19.60 -39.40
N ASP A 28 25.26 -19.03 -40.27
CA ASP A 28 24.98 -18.79 -41.70
C ASP A 28 23.64 -18.03 -41.95
N ILE A 29 23.25 -17.13 -41.05
CA ILE A 29 22.00 -16.37 -41.14
C ILE A 29 22.25 -14.87 -41.15
N SER A 30 21.35 -14.12 -41.79
CA SER A 30 21.45 -12.66 -41.75
C SER A 30 21.26 -12.13 -40.33
N LEU A 31 21.96 -11.04 -39.98
CA LEU A 31 21.79 -10.35 -38.69
C LEU A 31 20.32 -9.97 -38.41
N SER A 32 19.59 -9.58 -39.46
CA SER A 32 18.16 -9.27 -39.36
C SER A 32 17.29 -10.50 -39.06
N ALA A 33 17.73 -11.71 -39.42
CA ALA A 33 17.03 -12.94 -39.10
C ALA A 33 17.26 -13.35 -37.64
N VAL A 34 18.50 -13.26 -37.14
CA VAL A 34 18.82 -13.47 -35.70
C VAL A 34 17.96 -12.56 -34.82
N PHE A 35 17.86 -11.29 -35.19
CA PHE A 35 17.07 -10.33 -34.42
C PHE A 35 15.58 -10.64 -34.43
N ARG A 36 15.03 -11.05 -35.57
CA ARG A 36 13.62 -11.44 -35.66
C ARG A 36 13.34 -12.67 -34.80
N ASP A 37 14.18 -13.70 -34.89
CA ASP A 37 14.03 -14.93 -34.10
C ASP A 37 14.07 -14.65 -32.59
N TYR A 38 14.96 -13.76 -32.14
CA TYR A 38 15.00 -13.31 -30.76
C TYR A 38 13.73 -12.53 -30.34
N VAL A 39 13.23 -11.64 -31.20
CA VAL A 39 12.00 -10.90 -30.92
C VAL A 39 10.79 -11.84 -30.92
N ASP A 40 10.74 -12.79 -31.84
CA ASP A 40 9.64 -13.74 -31.98
C ASP A 40 9.57 -14.67 -30.76
N THR A 41 10.72 -15.18 -30.28
CA THR A 41 10.80 -15.97 -29.04
C THR A 41 10.41 -15.15 -27.81
N LEU A 42 10.85 -13.89 -27.73
CA LEU A 42 10.48 -12.99 -26.64
C LEU A 42 8.97 -12.68 -26.60
N VAL A 43 8.36 -12.47 -27.77
CA VAL A 43 6.90 -12.21 -27.88
C VAL A 43 6.11 -13.48 -27.58
N ALA A 44 6.56 -14.64 -28.06
CA ALA A 44 5.89 -15.92 -27.83
C ALA A 44 5.79 -16.28 -26.34
N HIS A 45 6.79 -15.88 -25.54
CA HIS A 45 6.84 -16.15 -24.10
C HIS A 45 6.47 -14.95 -23.23
N ASP A 46 5.85 -13.89 -23.79
CA ASP A 46 5.43 -12.69 -23.05
C ASP A 46 6.57 -12.09 -22.18
N GLY A 47 7.79 -12.08 -22.72
CA GLY A 47 8.99 -11.63 -22.01
C GLY A 47 9.62 -12.64 -21.04
N GLN A 48 9.05 -13.83 -20.87
CA GLN A 48 9.54 -14.89 -19.98
C GLN A 48 10.62 -15.76 -20.65
N VAL A 49 11.75 -15.14 -21.04
CA VAL A 49 12.87 -15.87 -21.63
C VAL A 49 14.07 -15.85 -20.66
N LYS A 50 14.49 -17.03 -20.19
CA LYS A 50 15.72 -17.21 -19.41
C LYS A 50 16.81 -17.73 -20.36
N VAL A 51 17.90 -16.99 -20.50
CA VAL A 51 19.09 -17.48 -21.21
C VAL A 51 19.86 -18.36 -20.24
N ALA A 52 19.75 -19.66 -20.40
CA ALA A 52 20.52 -20.65 -19.64
C ALA A 52 21.65 -21.21 -20.52
N PRO A 53 22.86 -21.40 -19.97
CA PRO A 53 23.95 -22.08 -20.67
C PRO A 53 23.57 -23.55 -20.94
N GLU A 54 24.13 -24.14 -22.00
CA GLU A 54 23.69 -25.47 -22.51
C GLU A 54 23.70 -26.58 -21.45
N HIS A 55 24.61 -26.53 -20.48
CA HIS A 55 24.70 -27.51 -19.40
C HIS A 55 23.59 -27.41 -18.34
N GLU A 56 22.88 -26.29 -18.25
CA GLU A 56 21.74 -26.09 -17.33
C GLU A 56 20.40 -26.40 -18.01
N LEU A 57 20.37 -26.55 -19.34
CA LEU A 57 19.14 -26.86 -20.08
C LEU A 57 18.64 -28.28 -19.81
N GLU A 58 19.55 -29.23 -19.59
CA GLU A 58 19.21 -30.62 -19.27
C GLU A 58 18.56 -30.71 -17.87
N ASP A 59 19.07 -29.97 -16.89
CA ASP A 59 18.51 -29.90 -15.53
C ASP A 59 17.19 -29.10 -15.50
N ALA A 60 17.09 -27.98 -16.23
CA ALA A 60 15.91 -27.13 -16.22
C ALA A 60 14.70 -27.75 -16.96
N ALA A 61 14.92 -28.64 -17.93
CA ALA A 61 13.84 -29.33 -18.64
C ALA A 61 13.05 -30.28 -17.72
N GLU A 62 13.71 -30.88 -16.72
CA GLU A 62 13.08 -31.76 -15.74
C GLU A 62 12.34 -30.98 -14.62
N GLU A 63 12.82 -29.80 -14.23
CA GLU A 63 12.26 -29.00 -13.13
C GLU A 63 11.15 -28.01 -13.56
N SER A 64 11.06 -27.68 -14.86
CA SER A 64 10.18 -26.63 -15.40
C SER A 64 8.66 -26.80 -15.17
N SER A 65 8.22 -27.98 -14.75
CA SER A 65 6.79 -28.24 -14.47
C SER A 65 6.35 -27.83 -13.05
N THR A 66 7.29 -27.54 -12.15
CA THR A 66 6.98 -27.31 -10.72
C THR A 66 7.24 -25.89 -10.22
N GLU A 67 8.16 -25.14 -10.82
CA GLU A 67 8.45 -23.76 -10.41
C GLU A 67 7.83 -22.73 -11.38
N SER A 68 6.52 -22.53 -11.30
CA SER A 68 5.88 -21.45 -12.06
C SER A 68 6.28 -20.09 -11.46
N PHE A 69 6.85 -19.19 -12.26
CA PHE A 69 7.10 -17.80 -11.87
C PHE A 69 5.84 -16.93 -12.08
N PRO A 70 5.49 -15.99 -11.18
CA PRO A 70 6.11 -15.71 -9.88
C PRO A 70 5.93 -16.89 -8.90
N PRO A 71 6.89 -17.12 -7.98
CA PRO A 71 6.87 -18.27 -7.09
C PRO A 71 5.57 -18.33 -6.30
N LYS A 72 4.82 -19.41 -6.46
CA LYS A 72 3.55 -19.63 -5.76
C LYS A 72 3.82 -20.51 -4.55
N VAL A 73 3.48 -20.02 -3.37
CA VAL A 73 3.53 -20.80 -2.13
C VAL A 73 2.13 -21.32 -1.84
N GLU A 74 1.98 -22.64 -1.72
CA GLU A 74 0.72 -23.24 -1.26
C GLU A 74 0.58 -23.03 0.25
N VAL A 75 -0.42 -22.24 0.64
CA VAL A 75 -0.76 -22.02 2.04
C VAL A 75 -2.00 -22.85 2.44
N PRO A 76 -2.01 -23.47 3.63
CA PRO A 76 -3.19 -24.16 4.15
C PRO A 76 -4.38 -23.20 4.31
N LYS A 77 -5.60 -23.72 4.10
CA LYS A 77 -6.84 -22.94 4.30
C LYS A 77 -7.00 -22.38 5.71
N SER A 78 -6.37 -23.00 6.72
CA SER A 78 -6.36 -22.48 8.10
C SER A 78 -5.64 -21.15 8.21
N PHE A 79 -4.51 -20.99 7.49
CA PHE A 79 -3.74 -19.74 7.49
C PHE A 79 -4.55 -18.60 6.88
N VAL A 80 -5.21 -18.84 5.75
CA VAL A 80 -6.06 -17.84 5.09
C VAL A 80 -7.19 -17.38 6.00
N ARG A 81 -7.90 -18.32 6.65
CA ARG A 81 -8.99 -17.99 7.59
C ARG A 81 -8.51 -17.21 8.80
N GLU A 82 -7.34 -17.56 9.34
CA GLU A 82 -6.77 -16.86 10.47
C GLU A 82 -6.35 -15.44 10.08
N HIS A 83 -5.72 -15.28 8.92
CA HIS A 83 -5.35 -13.97 8.39
C HIS A 83 -6.57 -13.08 8.19
N GLU A 84 -7.62 -13.60 7.54
CA GLU A 84 -8.89 -12.88 7.36
C GLU A 84 -9.51 -12.48 8.72
N ARG A 85 -9.49 -13.38 9.72
CA ARG A 85 -9.97 -13.06 11.07
C ARG A 85 -9.15 -11.93 11.71
N LEU A 86 -7.82 -11.99 11.60
CA LEU A 86 -6.93 -11.00 12.17
C LEU A 86 -7.08 -9.64 11.48
N GLU A 87 -7.28 -9.62 10.15
CA GLU A 87 -7.55 -8.40 9.41
C GLU A 87 -8.85 -7.74 9.87
N LEU A 88 -9.92 -8.52 10.03
CA LEU A 88 -11.20 -8.02 10.53
C LEU A 88 -11.12 -7.54 11.98
N GLU A 89 -10.38 -8.26 12.85
CA GLU A 89 -10.15 -7.84 14.23
C GLU A 89 -9.36 -6.51 14.28
N ALA A 90 -8.31 -6.39 13.47
CA ALA A 90 -7.52 -5.17 13.38
C ALA A 90 -8.34 -3.98 12.84
N GLU A 91 -9.20 -4.22 11.84
CA GLU A 91 -10.13 -3.21 11.31
C GLU A 91 -11.10 -2.75 12.41
N HIS A 92 -11.71 -3.68 13.14
CA HIS A 92 -12.60 -3.36 14.25
C HIS A 92 -11.91 -2.55 15.35
N LEU A 93 -10.68 -2.91 15.73
CA LEU A 93 -9.90 -2.17 16.72
C LEU A 93 -9.55 -0.75 16.25
N ARG A 94 -9.29 -0.54 14.96
CA ARG A 94 -9.08 0.80 14.39
C ARG A 94 -10.34 1.65 14.48
N GLU A 95 -11.50 1.07 14.18
CA GLU A 95 -12.79 1.75 14.29
C GLU A 95 -13.07 2.21 15.74
N GLN A 96 -12.88 1.31 16.72
CA GLN A 96 -13.00 1.66 18.14
C GLN A 96 -12.06 2.79 18.57
N LEU A 97 -10.80 2.76 18.10
CA LEU A 97 -9.83 3.82 18.38
C LEU A 97 -10.23 5.15 17.76
N GLU A 98 -10.78 5.14 16.53
CA GLU A 98 -11.28 6.36 15.89
C GLU A 98 -12.47 6.94 16.63
N GLU A 99 -13.42 6.10 17.05
CA GLU A 99 -14.57 6.54 17.84
C GLU A 99 -14.11 7.18 19.16
N HIS A 100 -13.20 6.54 19.89
CA HIS A 100 -12.67 7.07 21.13
C HIS A 100 -11.91 8.40 20.91
N LYS A 101 -11.12 8.51 19.83
CA LYS A 101 -10.47 9.77 19.47
C LYS A 101 -11.48 10.88 19.20
N ARG A 102 -12.54 10.59 18.43
CA ARG A 102 -13.60 11.57 18.14
C ARG A 102 -14.31 12.00 19.43
N TYR A 103 -14.58 11.06 20.34
CA TYR A 103 -15.19 11.36 21.63
C TYR A 103 -14.30 12.25 22.51
N VAL A 104 -13.00 11.95 22.60
CA VAL A 104 -12.04 12.79 23.33
C VAL A 104 -11.97 14.20 22.71
N THR A 105 -11.95 14.31 21.39
CA THR A 105 -11.98 15.62 20.72
C THR A 105 -13.24 16.39 21.05
N LYS A 106 -14.41 15.73 21.06
CA LYS A 106 -15.67 16.35 21.46
C LYS A 106 -15.64 16.85 22.91
N LEU A 107 -15.12 16.05 23.84
CA LEU A 107 -14.98 16.45 25.25
C LEU A 107 -14.02 17.64 25.41
N ARG A 108 -12.90 17.64 24.69
CA ARG A 108 -11.97 18.78 24.69
C ARG A 108 -12.66 20.05 24.19
N GLN A 109 -13.37 19.96 23.08
CA GLN A 109 -14.13 21.09 22.55
C GLN A 109 -15.16 21.61 23.56
N GLN A 110 -15.91 20.71 24.23
CA GLN A 110 -16.86 21.11 25.26
C GLN A 110 -16.19 21.79 26.45
N LEU A 111 -15.00 21.32 26.87
CA LEU A 111 -14.23 21.96 27.93
C LEU A 111 -13.74 23.34 27.49
N ASP A 112 -13.20 23.45 26.27
CA ASP A 112 -12.74 24.72 25.70
C ASP A 112 -13.89 25.74 25.57
N GLU A 113 -15.11 25.29 25.26
CA GLU A 113 -16.34 26.11 25.24
C GLU A 113 -16.76 26.52 26.67
N MET A 114 -16.75 25.60 27.64
CA MET A 114 -17.08 25.90 29.04
C MET A 114 -16.09 26.86 29.71
N ASP A 115 -14.79 26.73 29.43
CA ASP A 115 -13.75 27.65 29.93
C ASP A 115 -13.90 29.06 29.33
N GLN A 116 -14.56 29.21 28.17
CA GLN A 116 -14.85 30.50 27.54
C GLN A 116 -16.15 31.15 28.03
N ASP A 117 -17.14 30.35 28.42
CA ASP A 117 -18.51 30.86 28.64
C ASP A 117 -18.82 31.32 30.07
N GLU A 118 -18.06 30.99 31.12
CA GLU A 118 -18.46 31.42 32.48
C GLU A 118 -17.34 31.41 33.55
N VAL A 119 -16.26 32.18 33.36
CA VAL A 119 -15.43 32.60 34.52
C VAL A 119 -16.10 33.82 35.15
N ILE A 120 -17.07 33.59 36.04
CA ILE A 120 -17.59 34.65 36.91
C ILE A 120 -16.54 34.88 37.99
N HIS A 121 -15.87 36.04 37.95
CA HIS A 121 -14.97 36.42 39.03
C HIS A 121 -15.82 36.69 40.28
N LEU A 122 -15.52 36.00 41.38
CA LEU A 122 -16.22 36.15 42.66
C LEU A 122 -16.21 37.61 43.17
N GLU A 123 -15.23 38.39 42.72
CA GLU A 123 -15.10 39.83 42.98
C GLU A 123 -16.23 40.65 42.32
N ASP A 124 -16.78 40.19 41.19
CA ASP A 124 -17.88 40.86 40.45
C ASP A 124 -19.27 40.55 41.07
N LEU A 125 -19.38 39.46 41.84
CA LEU A 125 -20.60 39.10 42.57
C LEU A 125 -20.76 39.89 43.89
N ASP A 126 -19.65 40.27 44.51
CA ASP A 126 -19.64 41.06 45.76
C ASP A 126 -19.98 42.55 45.52
N GLU A 127 -19.75 43.07 44.31
CA GLU A 127 -20.03 44.48 43.97
C GLU A 127 -21.54 44.78 43.74
N GLY A 128 -22.38 43.73 43.67
CA GLY A 128 -23.82 43.83 43.36
C GLY A 128 -24.79 43.50 44.51
N GLU A 129 -24.33 42.98 45.64
CA GLU A 129 -25.19 42.50 46.74
C GLU A 129 -25.00 43.22 48.10
N GLU A 130 -24.37 44.40 48.13
CA GLU A 130 -24.24 45.15 49.39
C GLU A 130 -25.47 46.00 49.79
N GLU A 131 -26.55 46.07 48.99
CA GLU A 131 -27.70 46.93 49.36
C GLU A 131 -29.00 46.25 49.81
N ASP A 132 -29.33 44.96 49.57
CA ASP A 132 -30.73 44.53 49.85
C ASP A 132 -31.04 43.05 50.22
N ALA A 133 -30.09 42.22 50.70
CA ALA A 133 -30.41 40.83 51.07
C ALA A 133 -29.89 40.37 52.44
N SER A 134 -30.28 41.07 53.50
CA SER A 134 -30.17 40.55 54.87
C SER A 134 -31.19 39.43 55.13
N TYR A 135 -30.94 38.23 54.61
CA TYR A 135 -31.73 37.04 54.93
C TYR A 135 -31.50 36.63 56.39
N ARG A 136 -32.35 37.17 57.28
CA ARG A 136 -32.40 36.80 58.69
C ARG A 136 -33.14 35.46 58.85
N ILE A 137 -32.40 34.35 58.80
CA ILE A 137 -32.91 33.04 59.22
C ILE A 137 -32.93 32.99 60.75
N GLY A 138 -34.12 32.78 61.33
CA GLY A 138 -34.27 32.35 62.73
C GLY A 138 -35.24 33.19 63.56
N SER A 139 -36.55 33.11 63.28
CA SER A 139 -37.58 33.27 64.31
C SER A 139 -38.30 31.93 64.42
N PHE A 140 -37.75 31.05 65.25
CA PHE A 140 -38.49 29.88 65.75
C PHE A 140 -39.05 30.29 67.11
N ASP A 141 -40.36 30.55 67.12
CA ASP A 141 -41.19 30.61 68.33
C ASP A 141 -41.20 29.21 68.96
N ASP A 142 -40.57 29.06 70.12
CA ASP A 142 -40.96 28.08 71.15
C ASP A 142 -40.25 28.44 72.48
N VAL A 143 -41.00 29.03 73.41
CA VAL A 143 -41.07 28.86 74.89
C VAL A 143 -41.68 30.11 75.54
#